data_AF-A0AAW1V4P7-F1
#
_entry.id   AF-A0AAW1V4P7-F1
#
_cell.length_a   1.000
_cell.length_b   1.000
_cell.length_c   1.000
_cell.angle_alpha   90.00
_cell.angle_beta   90.00
_cell.angle_gamma   90.00
#
_symmetry.space_group_name_H-M   'P 1'
#
loop_
_entity.id
_entity.type
_entity.pdbx_description
1 polymer ?
#
loop_
_entity_poly.entity_id
_entity_poly.type
_entity_poly.pdbx_seq_one_letter_code
_entity_poly.pdbx_strand_id
1 'polypeptide(L)'
;MNEAFLLLLLLSTPVYPTIIRNDTCQIKFLSRQAPSSGLTFNASQATYEIYHKVVNNKSFNFANISREILAQRRDVVGVVITRNNNYGLGLNISGRLKVFPNRTTETEVFWKSFGQSETGWTPLFMDCYFFRNQWFYGYMLKTSDISIGLFIKVYLNPCDESLLGIIPKHRCNNETTTCEPVYGEEGQLGGNSYRCVCRPGYFHPRSSNQTWEAFLVADGEITTPDDSLRCVQQLPITCGLEEGPCLITLDVYLKTVIFSIHLGCMLLTVILGIFVFKHRKTKAISTGMWTILEIILLGACILYSTMLVKLFEPSSLQCFLEPWTREMGFIICYGAIILKLYRHLIEFRTRKAHRWVVKDTDLLKYLLIMTMSVFAYMAAFTAFMLNFSQENYDLLKDVEYSNGLEYRICKPLLWDFVTETGELIILIFGIHISYSTRNARTQFH
;
A
#
# COMPACT_ATOMS: atom_id res chain seq x y z
N MET A 1 -21.37 19.23 30.01
CA MET A 1 -22.18 18.37 29.13
C MET A 1 -21.47 18.28 27.79
N ASN A 2 -20.64 17.25 27.58
CA ASN A 2 -20.25 16.67 26.28
C ASN A 2 -19.07 15.68 26.46
N GLU A 3 -19.20 14.79 27.44
CA GLU A 3 -18.31 13.63 27.65
C GLU A 3 -19.13 12.31 27.67
N ALA A 4 -20.35 12.35 27.12
CA ALA A 4 -21.30 11.23 27.16
C ALA A 4 -21.66 10.68 25.76
N PHE A 5 -21.06 11.20 24.69
CA PHE A 5 -21.40 10.80 23.31
C PHE A 5 -20.39 9.83 22.68
N LEU A 6 -19.27 9.55 23.34
CA LEU A 6 -18.19 8.68 22.83
C LEU A 6 -18.22 7.24 23.37
N LEU A 7 -19.18 6.92 24.24
CA LEU A 7 -19.32 5.59 24.88
C LEU A 7 -20.52 4.77 24.38
N LEU A 8 -21.23 5.24 23.35
CA LEU A 8 -22.39 4.56 22.75
C LEU A 8 -22.10 3.93 21.37
N LEU A 9 -20.85 3.94 20.91
CA LEU A 9 -20.41 3.34 19.64
C LEU A 9 -19.68 1.99 19.78
N LEU A 10 -19.64 1.41 20.98
CA LEU A 10 -18.95 0.13 21.26
C LEU A 10 -19.87 -1.08 21.49
N LEU A 11 -21.16 -0.99 21.12
CA LEU A 11 -22.10 -2.13 21.17
C LEU A 11 -22.94 -2.21 19.90
N SER A 12 -22.30 -2.47 18.76
CA SER A 12 -22.96 -3.07 17.61
C SER A 12 -22.22 -4.36 17.25
N THR A 13 -22.72 -5.48 17.74
CA THR A 13 -22.32 -6.79 17.27
C THR A 13 -22.64 -6.90 15.77
N PRO A 14 -21.74 -7.41 14.93
CA PRO A 14 -22.08 -7.71 13.55
C PRO A 14 -23.09 -8.87 13.55
N VAL A 15 -24.34 -8.56 13.23
CA VAL A 15 -25.33 -9.55 12.81
C VAL A 15 -24.84 -10.10 11.48
N TYR A 16 -24.16 -11.24 11.51
CA TYR A 16 -23.93 -12.03 10.31
C TYR A 16 -25.29 -12.48 9.78
N PRO A 17 -25.68 -12.11 8.54
CA PRO A 17 -26.84 -12.73 7.93
C PRO A 17 -26.49 -14.19 7.65
N THR A 18 -27.09 -15.10 8.42
CA THR A 18 -27.16 -16.52 8.06
C THR A 18 -28.06 -16.64 6.83
N ILE A 19 -27.48 -16.39 5.65
CA ILE A 19 -28.08 -16.79 4.39
C ILE A 19 -28.03 -18.32 4.38
N ILE A 20 -29.15 -18.93 4.73
CA ILE A 20 -29.43 -20.34 4.46
C ILE A 20 -29.57 -20.44 2.93
N ARG A 21 -28.45 -20.61 2.21
CA ARG A 21 -28.44 -20.89 0.78
C ARG A 21 -28.65 -22.39 0.61
N ASN A 22 -29.81 -22.73 0.04
CA ASN A 22 -30.26 -24.09 -0.20
C ASN A 22 -29.62 -24.58 -1.52
N ASP A 23 -28.31 -24.81 -1.53
CA ASP A 23 -27.59 -25.30 -2.72
C ASP A 23 -27.69 -26.84 -2.79
N THR A 24 -28.43 -27.36 -3.77
CA THR A 24 -28.49 -28.80 -4.03
C THR A 24 -27.19 -29.28 -4.68
N CYS A 25 -26.20 -29.66 -3.87
CA CYS A 25 -24.99 -30.30 -4.37
C CYS A 25 -25.31 -31.63 -5.07
N GLN A 26 -24.92 -31.77 -6.34
CA GLN A 26 -25.10 -33.00 -7.13
C GLN A 26 -23.77 -33.74 -7.30
N ILE A 27 -23.79 -35.06 -7.11
CA ILE A 27 -22.65 -35.94 -7.36
C ILE A 27 -22.30 -35.90 -8.85
N LYS A 28 -21.04 -35.61 -9.18
CA LYS A 28 -20.52 -35.55 -10.56
C LYS A 28 -19.35 -36.52 -10.74
N PHE A 29 -19.28 -37.17 -11.90
CA PHE A 29 -18.15 -37.97 -12.36
C PHE A 29 -17.63 -37.37 -13.67
N LEU A 30 -16.33 -37.13 -13.76
CA LEU A 30 -15.70 -36.62 -14.98
C LEU A 30 -15.33 -37.77 -15.91
N SER A 31 -15.39 -37.55 -17.23
CA SER A 31 -15.17 -38.60 -18.23
C SER A 31 -13.70 -38.92 -18.49
N ARG A 32 -12.77 -38.07 -18.04
CA ARG A 32 -11.32 -38.28 -18.21
C ARG A 32 -10.68 -38.83 -16.94
N GLN A 33 -9.80 -39.81 -17.12
CA GLN A 33 -8.78 -40.16 -16.13
C GLN A 33 -7.73 -39.04 -16.16
N ALA A 34 -7.55 -38.32 -15.05
CA ALA A 34 -6.49 -37.34 -14.92
C ALA A 34 -5.41 -37.89 -13.97
N PRO A 35 -4.13 -37.94 -14.37
CA PRO A 35 -3.05 -38.24 -13.46
C PRO A 35 -2.89 -37.09 -12.46
N SER A 36 -2.49 -37.42 -11.24
CA SER A 36 -2.22 -36.43 -10.21
C SER A 36 -0.89 -35.71 -10.47
N SER A 37 -0.93 -34.39 -10.66
CA SER A 37 0.22 -33.53 -10.43
C SER A 37 0.40 -33.31 -8.93
N GLY A 38 1.57 -33.63 -8.36
CA GLY A 38 1.94 -33.22 -7.00
C GLY A 38 1.64 -34.19 -5.84
N LEU A 39 1.44 -35.49 -6.10
CA LEU A 39 1.39 -36.49 -5.03
C LEU A 39 2.77 -36.65 -4.35
N THR A 40 2.78 -36.69 -3.03
CA THR A 40 4.00 -36.94 -2.23
C THR A 40 4.46 -38.41 -2.27
N PHE A 41 3.65 -39.32 -2.83
CA PHE A 41 3.92 -40.75 -2.87
C PHE A 41 3.43 -41.43 -4.15
N ASN A 42 4.03 -42.57 -4.49
CA ASN A 42 3.59 -43.39 -5.61
C ASN A 42 2.39 -44.27 -5.21
N ALA A 43 1.21 -44.00 -5.76
CA ALA A 43 -0.03 -44.69 -5.42
C ALA A 43 -0.04 -46.18 -5.81
N SER A 44 0.67 -46.57 -6.88
CA SER A 44 0.76 -47.98 -7.28
C SER A 44 1.55 -48.80 -6.27
N GLN A 45 2.72 -48.30 -5.88
CA GLN A 45 3.57 -48.88 -4.84
C GLN A 45 2.84 -48.93 -3.49
N ALA A 46 2.15 -47.85 -3.13
CA ALA A 46 1.35 -47.76 -1.91
C ALA A 46 0.31 -48.87 -1.80
N THR A 47 -0.43 -49.09 -2.88
CA THR A 47 -1.52 -50.07 -2.90
C THR A 47 -0.96 -51.49 -2.84
N TYR A 48 0.21 -51.72 -3.44
CA TYR A 48 0.91 -53.01 -3.40
C TYR A 48 1.48 -53.33 -2.01
N GLU A 49 2.03 -52.34 -1.30
CA GLU A 49 2.47 -52.49 0.10
C GLU A 49 1.29 -52.88 1.02
N ILE A 50 0.14 -52.22 0.83
CA ILE A 50 -1.08 -52.54 1.57
C ILE A 50 -1.56 -53.96 1.24
N TYR A 51 -1.51 -54.35 -0.04
CA TYR A 51 -1.87 -55.70 -0.48
C TYR A 51 -1.06 -56.78 0.26
N HIS A 52 0.27 -56.68 0.27
CA HIS A 52 1.14 -57.63 0.96
C HIS A 52 0.85 -57.70 2.46
N LYS A 53 0.55 -56.56 3.08
CA LYS A 53 0.21 -56.49 4.51
C LYS A 53 -1.13 -57.18 4.81
N VAL A 54 -2.13 -57.02 3.94
CA VAL A 54 -3.44 -57.66 4.08
C VAL A 54 -3.37 -59.17 3.85
N VAL A 55 -2.56 -59.62 2.88
CA VAL A 55 -2.32 -61.05 2.60
C VAL A 55 -1.66 -61.73 3.80
N ASN A 56 -0.60 -61.14 4.35
CA ASN A 56 0.20 -61.74 5.42
C ASN A 56 -0.49 -61.74 6.79
N ASN A 57 -1.48 -60.88 7.01
CA ASN A 57 -2.19 -60.80 8.28
C ASN A 57 -3.34 -61.81 8.36
N LYS A 58 -3.20 -62.80 9.25
CA LYS A 58 -4.20 -63.85 9.52
C LYS A 58 -5.42 -63.34 10.31
N SER A 59 -5.27 -62.26 11.07
CA SER A 59 -6.37 -61.59 11.80
C SER A 59 -6.72 -60.28 11.09
N PHE A 60 -7.61 -60.37 10.09
CA PHE A 60 -8.02 -59.21 9.30
C PHE A 60 -8.96 -58.31 10.11
N ASN A 61 -8.39 -57.34 10.83
CA ASN A 61 -9.15 -56.27 11.47
C ASN A 61 -9.11 -55.01 10.58
N PHE A 62 -10.17 -54.81 9.80
CA PHE A 62 -10.31 -53.71 8.86
C PHE A 62 -10.09 -52.33 9.51
N ALA A 63 -10.62 -52.11 10.71
CA ALA A 63 -10.55 -50.81 11.39
C ALA A 63 -9.12 -50.44 11.78
N ASN A 64 -8.31 -51.42 12.22
CA ASN A 64 -6.91 -51.18 12.59
C ASN A 64 -6.05 -50.92 11.36
N ILE A 65 -6.24 -51.70 10.29
CA ILE A 65 -5.50 -51.54 9.04
C ILE A 65 -5.82 -50.18 8.41
N SER A 66 -7.10 -49.80 8.36
CA SER A 66 -7.53 -48.50 7.82
C SER A 66 -6.98 -47.33 8.63
N ARG A 67 -6.93 -47.44 9.96
CA ARG A 67 -6.36 -46.40 10.82
C ARG A 67 -4.88 -46.19 10.55
N GLU A 68 -4.13 -47.27 10.40
CA GLU A 68 -2.69 -47.20 10.16
C GLU A 68 -2.38 -46.58 8.79
N ILE A 69 -3.11 -46.98 7.74
CA ILE A 69 -2.93 -46.44 6.39
C ILE A 69 -3.26 -44.93 6.34
N LEU A 70 -4.39 -44.53 6.94
CA LEU A 70 -4.85 -43.14 6.94
C LEU A 70 -4.04 -42.25 7.90
N ALA A 71 -3.37 -42.82 8.91
CA ALA A 71 -2.42 -42.11 9.76
C ALA A 71 -1.06 -41.92 9.09
N GLN A 72 -0.61 -42.89 8.29
CA GLN A 72 0.69 -42.85 7.62
C GLN A 72 0.68 -41.90 6.40
N ARG A 73 -0.46 -41.69 5.75
CA ARG A 73 -0.58 -40.90 4.51
C ARG A 73 -1.65 -39.83 4.64
N ARG A 74 -1.22 -38.57 4.81
CA ARG A 74 -2.14 -37.42 5.00
C ARG A 74 -2.98 -37.08 3.77
N ASP A 75 -2.49 -37.38 2.57
CA ASP A 75 -3.19 -37.09 1.31
C ASP A 75 -4.29 -38.14 1.00
N VAL A 76 -4.25 -39.31 1.66
CA VAL A 76 -5.26 -40.38 1.50
C VAL A 76 -6.39 -40.11 2.48
N VAL A 77 -7.58 -39.92 1.94
CA VAL A 77 -8.78 -39.60 2.71
C VAL A 77 -9.65 -40.83 2.92
N GLY A 78 -9.52 -41.84 2.07
CA GLY A 78 -10.31 -43.06 2.18
C GLY A 78 -9.60 -44.32 1.72
N VAL A 79 -10.02 -45.44 2.29
CA VAL A 79 -9.54 -46.78 1.97
C VAL A 79 -10.73 -47.73 1.84
N VAL A 80 -10.76 -48.50 0.76
CA VAL A 80 -11.65 -49.65 0.58
C VAL A 80 -10.80 -50.90 0.55
N ILE A 81 -11.20 -51.91 1.31
CA ILE A 81 -10.57 -53.23 1.25
C ILE A 81 -11.68 -54.26 1.22
N THR A 82 -11.59 -55.20 0.28
CA THR A 82 -12.49 -56.35 0.18
C THR A 82 -11.67 -57.64 0.25
N ARG A 83 -12.07 -58.61 1.07
CA ARG A 83 -11.45 -59.94 1.21
C ARG A 83 -12.53 -60.98 1.51
N ASN A 84 -12.69 -62.00 0.66
CA ASN A 84 -13.59 -63.15 0.88
C ASN A 84 -14.98 -62.75 1.46
N ASN A 85 -15.71 -61.86 0.77
CA ASN A 85 -17.00 -61.27 1.16
C ASN A 85 -17.00 -60.25 2.32
N ASN A 86 -15.91 -60.08 3.07
CA ASN A 86 -15.78 -58.97 4.00
C ASN A 86 -15.31 -57.73 3.25
N TYR A 87 -16.12 -56.67 3.27
CA TYR A 87 -15.76 -55.38 2.71
C TYR A 87 -15.95 -54.28 3.75
N GLY A 88 -15.15 -53.23 3.65
CA GLY A 88 -15.29 -52.05 4.47
C GLY A 88 -14.78 -50.82 3.74
N LEU A 89 -15.42 -49.69 4.00
CA LEU A 89 -14.96 -48.37 3.60
C LEU A 89 -14.53 -47.60 4.85
N GLY A 90 -13.27 -47.20 4.93
CA GLY A 90 -12.73 -46.33 5.96
C GLY A 90 -12.52 -44.94 5.39
N LEU A 91 -13.13 -43.91 5.98
CA LEU A 91 -12.93 -42.52 5.60
C LEU A 91 -12.34 -41.75 6.78
N ASN A 92 -11.35 -40.90 6.50
CA ASN A 92 -10.82 -39.93 7.44
C ASN A 92 -11.60 -38.62 7.29
N ILE A 93 -12.60 -38.41 8.14
CA ILE A 93 -13.47 -37.23 8.10
C ILE A 93 -13.05 -36.30 9.23
N SER A 94 -12.51 -35.13 8.89
CA SER A 94 -12.05 -34.11 9.85
C SER A 94 -11.08 -34.67 10.91
N GLY A 95 -10.14 -35.52 10.50
CA GLY A 95 -9.13 -36.12 11.38
C GLY A 95 -9.62 -37.31 12.21
N ARG A 96 -10.85 -37.79 11.99
CA ARG A 96 -11.41 -38.97 12.66
C ARG A 96 -11.72 -40.07 11.65
N LEU A 97 -11.22 -41.28 11.92
CA LEU A 97 -11.56 -42.47 11.16
C LEU A 97 -13.02 -42.87 11.41
N LYS A 98 -13.82 -42.91 10.35
CA LYS A 98 -15.14 -43.54 10.33
C LYS A 98 -15.11 -44.76 9.41
N VAL A 99 -15.61 -45.88 9.93
CA VAL A 99 -15.69 -47.15 9.20
C VAL A 99 -17.14 -47.43 8.85
N PHE A 100 -17.40 -47.67 7.58
CA PHE A 100 -18.69 -47.99 7.02
C PHE A 100 -18.69 -49.45 6.52
N PRO A 101 -19.30 -50.38 7.28
CA PRO A 101 -19.38 -51.78 6.88
C PRO A 101 -20.47 -52.02 5.82
N ASN A 102 -21.49 -51.16 5.76
CA ASN A 102 -22.60 -51.27 4.82
C ASN A 102 -22.58 -50.12 3.81
N ARG A 103 -23.12 -50.38 2.61
CA ARG A 103 -23.34 -49.34 1.60
C ARG A 103 -24.53 -48.48 2.00
N THR A 104 -24.31 -47.18 2.06
CA THR A 104 -25.35 -46.18 2.35
C THR A 104 -25.43 -45.17 1.22
N THR A 105 -26.51 -44.39 1.18
CA THR A 105 -26.70 -43.31 0.20
C THR A 105 -25.58 -42.28 0.23
N GLU A 106 -25.01 -42.01 1.41
CA GLU A 106 -23.91 -41.04 1.55
C GLU A 106 -22.57 -41.59 1.07
N THR A 107 -22.38 -42.91 1.10
CA THR A 107 -21.13 -43.58 0.67
C THR A 107 -21.18 -44.09 -0.76
N GLU A 108 -22.34 -44.00 -1.42
CA GLU A 108 -22.61 -44.56 -2.75
C GLU A 108 -21.61 -44.08 -3.81
N VAL A 109 -21.21 -42.80 -3.76
CA VAL A 109 -20.26 -42.23 -4.71
C VAL A 109 -18.90 -42.94 -4.69
N PHE A 110 -18.40 -43.29 -3.50
CA PHE A 110 -17.14 -44.00 -3.32
C PHE A 110 -17.25 -45.44 -3.83
N TRP A 111 -18.36 -46.12 -3.53
CA TRP A 111 -18.62 -47.48 -4.00
C TRP A 111 -18.79 -47.55 -5.52
N LYS A 112 -19.44 -46.56 -6.12
CA LYS A 112 -19.61 -46.44 -7.58
C LYS A 112 -18.26 -46.21 -8.27
N SER A 113 -17.42 -45.33 -7.73
CA SER A 113 -16.04 -45.12 -8.19
C SER A 113 -15.19 -46.39 -8.10
N PHE A 114 -15.30 -47.11 -6.98
CA PHE A 114 -14.63 -48.41 -6.78
C PHE A 114 -15.11 -49.50 -7.75
N GLY A 115 -16.41 -49.52 -8.06
CA GLY A 115 -17.00 -50.49 -8.97
C GLY A 115 -16.60 -50.29 -10.44
N GLN A 116 -16.38 -49.04 -10.85
CA GLN A 116 -16.27 -48.65 -12.27
C GLN A 116 -14.93 -49.00 -12.93
N SER A 117 -13.82 -49.10 -12.18
CA SER A 117 -12.48 -49.40 -12.73
C SER A 117 -11.97 -50.76 -12.28
N GLU A 118 -11.33 -51.53 -13.16
CA GLU A 118 -10.73 -52.83 -12.81
C GLU A 118 -9.42 -52.67 -12.03
N THR A 119 -8.40 -52.05 -12.63
CA THR A 119 -7.14 -51.69 -11.96
C THR A 119 -6.63 -50.36 -12.51
N GLY A 120 -6.02 -49.54 -11.65
CA GLY A 120 -5.48 -48.23 -12.00
C GLY A 120 -6.33 -47.06 -11.52
N TRP A 121 -6.13 -45.90 -12.15
CA TRP A 121 -6.78 -44.64 -11.75
C TRP A 121 -8.26 -44.63 -12.11
N THR A 122 -9.09 -44.17 -11.18
CA THR A 122 -10.50 -43.92 -11.42
C THR A 122 -10.72 -42.50 -11.94
N PRO A 123 -11.83 -42.26 -12.65
CA PRO A 123 -12.21 -40.90 -13.01
C PRO A 123 -12.47 -40.05 -11.77
N LEU A 124 -12.24 -38.74 -11.88
CA LEU A 124 -12.49 -37.81 -10.80
C LEU A 124 -13.98 -37.74 -10.47
N PHE A 125 -14.30 -37.73 -9.18
CA PHE A 125 -15.66 -37.62 -8.68
C PHE A 125 -15.75 -36.59 -7.55
N MET A 126 -16.92 -35.97 -7.41
CA MET A 126 -17.18 -34.98 -6.37
C MET A 126 -18.08 -35.56 -5.28
N ASP A 127 -17.67 -35.44 -4.03
CA ASP A 127 -18.50 -35.79 -2.87
C ASP A 127 -19.21 -34.54 -2.29
N CYS A 128 -20.51 -34.70 -2.07
CA CYS A 128 -21.39 -33.67 -1.51
C CYS A 128 -21.68 -33.89 -0.02
N TYR A 129 -21.58 -35.12 0.48
CA TYR A 129 -22.12 -35.49 1.80
C TYR A 129 -21.09 -35.30 2.92
N PHE A 130 -19.93 -35.94 2.82
CA PHE A 130 -18.94 -35.94 3.91
C PHE A 130 -17.93 -34.80 3.76
N PHE A 131 -17.56 -34.46 2.52
CA PHE A 131 -16.47 -33.54 2.24
C PHE A 131 -16.89 -32.22 1.54
N ARG A 132 -18.21 -31.99 1.37
CA ARG A 132 -18.80 -30.72 0.87
C ARG A 132 -18.11 -30.13 -0.37
N ASN A 133 -18.48 -30.62 -1.56
CA ASN A 133 -18.01 -30.16 -2.88
C ASN A 133 -16.51 -30.37 -3.13
N GLN A 134 -15.91 -31.38 -2.50
CA GLN A 134 -14.51 -31.72 -2.73
C GLN A 134 -14.36 -32.80 -3.80
N TRP A 135 -13.28 -32.69 -4.57
CA TRP A 135 -12.94 -33.61 -5.66
C TRP A 135 -11.98 -34.69 -5.17
N PHE A 136 -12.22 -35.92 -5.64
CA PHE A 136 -11.45 -37.10 -5.32
C PHE A 136 -11.15 -37.90 -6.59
N TYR A 137 -9.99 -38.54 -6.64
CA TYR A 137 -9.76 -39.69 -7.53
C TYR A 137 -9.41 -40.89 -6.68
N GLY A 138 -9.57 -42.07 -7.26
CA GLY A 138 -9.23 -43.32 -6.64
C GLY A 138 -8.11 -44.04 -7.39
N TYR A 139 -7.28 -44.80 -6.67
CA TYR A 139 -6.40 -45.80 -7.26
C TYR A 139 -6.86 -47.19 -6.84
N MET A 140 -7.18 -48.05 -7.82
CA MET A 140 -7.75 -49.37 -7.59
C MET A 140 -6.76 -50.49 -7.92
N LEU A 141 -6.66 -51.48 -7.04
CA LEU A 141 -5.97 -52.73 -7.27
C LEU A 141 -6.95 -53.88 -6.97
N LYS A 142 -7.49 -54.50 -8.01
CA LYS A 142 -8.36 -55.68 -7.90
C LYS A 142 -7.58 -56.93 -8.29
N THR A 143 -7.54 -57.89 -7.38
CA THR A 143 -7.06 -59.26 -7.57
C THR A 143 -8.22 -60.23 -7.30
N SER A 144 -8.09 -61.52 -7.64
CA SER A 144 -9.16 -62.53 -7.47
C SER A 144 -9.75 -62.59 -6.05
N ASP A 145 -8.91 -62.41 -5.03
CA ASP A 145 -9.30 -62.67 -3.63
C ASP A 145 -9.36 -61.39 -2.79
N ILE A 146 -8.60 -60.36 -3.20
CA ILE A 146 -8.46 -59.10 -2.47
C ILE A 146 -8.56 -57.94 -3.46
N SER A 147 -9.40 -56.97 -3.14
CA SER A 147 -9.44 -55.69 -3.87
C SER A 147 -9.22 -54.53 -2.90
N ILE A 148 -8.36 -53.60 -3.29
CA ILE A 148 -7.99 -52.42 -2.50
C ILE A 148 -8.23 -51.17 -3.34
N GLY A 149 -8.83 -50.16 -2.73
CA GLY A 149 -9.01 -48.83 -3.31
C GLY A 149 -8.49 -47.76 -2.38
N LEU A 150 -7.66 -46.86 -2.87
CA LEU A 150 -7.24 -45.65 -2.15
C LEU A 150 -7.96 -44.45 -2.73
N PHE A 151 -8.63 -43.66 -1.89
CA PHE A 151 -9.24 -42.40 -2.28
C PHE A 151 -8.39 -41.23 -1.81
N ILE A 152 -8.02 -40.38 -2.75
CA ILE A 152 -7.07 -39.29 -2.55
C ILE A 152 -7.78 -37.98 -2.89
N LYS A 153 -7.58 -36.97 -2.04
CA LYS A 153 -8.16 -35.65 -2.23
C LYS A 153 -7.42 -34.91 -3.35
N VAL A 154 -8.17 -34.25 -4.21
CA VAL A 154 -7.63 -33.45 -5.31
C VAL A 154 -7.77 -31.98 -5.01
N TYR A 155 -6.66 -31.25 -5.19
CA TYR A 155 -6.67 -29.81 -5.29
C TYR A 155 -6.48 -29.45 -6.76
N LEU A 156 -7.50 -28.85 -7.36
CA LEU A 156 -7.46 -28.46 -8.76
C LEU A 156 -6.96 -27.01 -8.87
N ASN A 157 -6.10 -26.73 -9.85
CA ASN A 157 -5.61 -25.38 -10.12
C ASN A 157 -6.60 -24.61 -11.00
N PRO A 158 -7.23 -23.53 -10.51
CA PRO A 158 -8.16 -22.74 -11.32
C PRO A 158 -7.52 -21.96 -12.47
N CYS A 159 -6.19 -21.74 -12.42
CA CYS A 159 -5.43 -20.99 -13.41
C CYS A 159 -4.85 -21.88 -14.53
N ASP A 160 -5.03 -23.19 -14.47
CA ASP A 160 -4.53 -24.12 -15.50
C ASP A 160 -5.54 -24.25 -16.64
N GLU A 161 -5.16 -23.78 -17.83
CA GLU A 161 -6.02 -23.80 -19.01
C GLU A 161 -6.36 -25.22 -19.49
N SER A 162 -5.57 -26.23 -19.13
CA SER A 162 -5.84 -27.63 -19.50
C SER A 162 -7.06 -28.23 -18.77
N LEU A 163 -7.50 -27.58 -17.69
CA LEU A 163 -8.67 -27.94 -16.89
C LEU A 163 -9.95 -27.21 -17.33
N LEU A 164 -9.93 -26.43 -18.42
CA LEU A 164 -11.11 -25.80 -19.00
C LEU A 164 -12.17 -26.86 -19.36
N GLY A 165 -13.37 -26.73 -18.78
CA GLY A 165 -14.49 -27.65 -18.98
C GLY A 165 -14.76 -28.59 -17.79
N ILE A 166 -13.80 -28.73 -16.87
CA ILE A 166 -13.96 -29.42 -15.59
C ILE A 166 -14.32 -28.41 -14.49
N ILE A 167 -13.70 -27.24 -14.54
CA ILE A 167 -13.88 -26.12 -13.60
C ILE A 167 -14.32 -24.90 -14.42
N PRO A 168 -15.18 -24.02 -13.88
CA PRO A 168 -15.43 -22.73 -14.50
C PRO A 168 -14.12 -21.97 -14.72
N LYS A 169 -13.98 -21.35 -15.90
CA LYS A 169 -12.78 -20.56 -16.26
C LYS A 169 -12.62 -19.39 -15.28
N HIS A 170 -11.38 -19.11 -14.87
CA HIS A 170 -11.06 -17.91 -14.09
C HIS A 170 -11.50 -16.65 -14.85
N ARG A 171 -11.99 -15.63 -14.15
CA ARG A 171 -12.44 -14.37 -14.77
C ARG A 171 -11.36 -13.27 -14.84
N CYS A 172 -10.10 -13.56 -14.48
CA CYS A 172 -8.99 -12.62 -14.67
C CYS A 172 -8.93 -12.14 -16.13
N ASN A 173 -8.73 -10.84 -16.34
CA ASN A 173 -8.58 -10.27 -17.67
C ASN A 173 -7.22 -10.68 -18.27
N ASN A 174 -7.25 -11.38 -19.41
CA ASN A 174 -6.04 -11.87 -20.08
C ASN A 174 -5.10 -10.75 -20.56
N GLU A 175 -5.59 -9.52 -20.76
CA GLU A 175 -4.75 -8.42 -21.25
C GLU A 175 -4.05 -7.67 -20.10
N THR A 176 -4.75 -7.46 -18.99
CA THR A 176 -4.29 -6.57 -17.90
C THR A 176 -3.81 -7.31 -16.65
N THR A 177 -4.11 -8.62 -16.52
CA THR A 177 -3.84 -9.41 -15.31
C THR A 177 -3.23 -10.77 -15.61
N THR A 178 -2.66 -11.40 -14.58
CA THR A 178 -2.18 -12.78 -14.52
C THR A 178 -2.88 -13.53 -13.39
N CYS A 179 -3.25 -14.80 -13.62
CA CYS A 179 -3.91 -15.65 -12.63
C CYS A 179 -2.85 -16.41 -11.83
N GLU A 180 -2.91 -16.30 -10.50
CA GLU A 180 -2.08 -17.12 -9.60
C GLU A 180 -2.97 -17.95 -8.66
N PRO A 181 -2.69 -19.26 -8.48
CA PRO A 181 -3.39 -20.07 -7.48
C PRO A 181 -3.00 -19.64 -6.07
N VAL A 182 -3.97 -19.61 -5.16
CA VAL A 182 -3.70 -19.35 -3.74
C VAL A 182 -3.28 -20.64 -3.06
N TYR A 183 -2.15 -20.61 -2.35
CA TYR A 183 -1.64 -21.74 -1.56
C TYR A 183 -1.97 -21.51 -0.08
N GLY A 184 -2.44 -22.54 0.62
CA GLY A 184 -2.63 -22.49 2.07
C GLY A 184 -1.31 -22.56 2.84
N GLU A 185 -1.36 -22.37 4.17
CA GLU A 185 -0.19 -22.36 5.07
C GLU A 185 0.71 -23.62 4.96
N GLU A 186 0.16 -24.75 4.51
CA GLU A 186 0.89 -26.01 4.32
C GLU A 186 1.40 -26.23 2.87
N GLY A 187 1.36 -25.20 2.01
CA GLY A 187 1.80 -25.28 0.60
C GLY A 187 0.88 -26.06 -0.33
N GLN A 188 -0.29 -26.51 0.15
CA GLN A 188 -1.32 -27.15 -0.65
C GLN A 188 -2.17 -26.09 -1.38
N LEU A 189 -2.58 -26.37 -2.63
CA LEU A 189 -3.50 -25.47 -3.36
C LEU A 189 -4.79 -25.28 -2.54
N GLY A 190 -5.19 -24.02 -2.34
CA GLY A 190 -6.36 -23.59 -1.56
C GLY A 190 -7.71 -23.88 -2.22
N GLY A 191 -7.81 -24.98 -2.98
CA GLY A 191 -9.01 -25.37 -3.71
C GLY A 191 -9.34 -24.41 -4.85
N ASN A 192 -10.59 -23.98 -4.93
CA ASN A 192 -11.13 -23.12 -6.00
C ASN A 192 -10.76 -21.63 -5.86
N SER A 193 -9.82 -21.29 -4.97
CA SER A 193 -9.39 -19.91 -4.73
C SER A 193 -8.23 -19.53 -5.64
N TYR A 194 -8.35 -18.39 -6.32
CA TYR A 194 -7.30 -17.84 -7.17
C TYR A 194 -7.18 -16.34 -6.90
N ARG A 195 -6.00 -15.77 -7.13
CA ARG A 195 -5.81 -14.32 -7.10
C ARG A 195 -5.48 -13.83 -8.50
N CYS A 196 -6.09 -12.72 -8.90
CA CYS A 196 -5.64 -12.01 -10.08
C CYS A 196 -4.60 -10.98 -9.65
N VAL A 197 -3.46 -10.98 -10.33
CA VAL A 197 -2.36 -10.03 -10.14
C VAL A 197 -2.30 -9.13 -11.36
N CYS A 198 -2.12 -7.82 -11.19
CA CYS A 198 -1.94 -6.94 -12.34
C CYS A 198 -0.61 -7.24 -13.07
N ARG A 199 -0.61 -7.15 -14.40
CA ARG A 199 0.63 -7.25 -15.18
C ARG A 199 1.54 -6.04 -14.94
N PRO A 200 2.87 -6.17 -15.13
CA PRO A 200 3.78 -5.04 -15.08
C PRO A 200 3.29 -3.89 -15.97
N GLY A 201 3.13 -2.69 -15.39
CA GLY A 201 2.62 -1.49 -16.07
C GLY A 201 1.11 -1.22 -15.95
N TYR A 202 0.36 -2.09 -15.26
CA TYR A 202 -1.07 -1.91 -14.98
C TYR A 202 -1.32 -1.88 -13.47
N PHE A 203 -2.25 -1.02 -13.01
CA PHE A 203 -2.51 -0.84 -11.57
C PHE A 203 -4.00 -0.96 -11.24
N HIS A 204 -4.31 -1.46 -10.03
CA HIS A 204 -5.69 -1.58 -9.54
C HIS A 204 -6.07 -0.34 -8.71
N PRO A 205 -7.19 0.36 -9.02
CA PRO A 205 -7.50 1.66 -8.42
C PRO A 205 -7.90 1.62 -6.93
N ARG A 206 -8.14 0.43 -6.36
CA ARG A 206 -8.61 0.26 -4.96
C ARG A 206 -7.80 -0.72 -4.10
N SER A 207 -6.75 -1.36 -4.64
CA SER A 207 -5.97 -2.37 -3.90
C SER A 207 -4.51 -1.97 -3.83
N SER A 208 -4.01 -1.75 -2.61
CA SER A 208 -2.61 -1.43 -2.30
C SER A 208 -1.65 -2.53 -2.73
N ASN A 209 -2.10 -3.78 -2.64
CA ASN A 209 -1.25 -4.96 -2.83
C ASN A 209 -1.23 -5.43 -4.28
N GLN A 210 -1.80 -4.66 -5.22
CA GLN A 210 -1.93 -4.99 -6.66
C GLN A 210 -2.55 -6.37 -6.95
N THR A 211 -3.20 -6.94 -5.92
CA THR A 211 -3.75 -8.28 -5.88
C THR A 211 -5.13 -8.21 -5.26
N TRP A 212 -6.03 -9.05 -5.75
CA TRP A 212 -7.29 -9.33 -5.08
C TRP A 212 -7.58 -10.82 -5.17
N GLU A 213 -8.05 -11.36 -4.06
CA GLU A 213 -8.50 -12.74 -3.99
C GLU A 213 -9.90 -12.84 -4.60
N ALA A 214 -10.06 -13.77 -5.55
CA ALA A 214 -11.34 -14.12 -6.14
C ALA A 214 -11.61 -15.60 -5.89
N PHE A 215 -12.83 -15.91 -5.44
CA PHE A 215 -13.22 -17.28 -5.15
C PHE A 215 -14.18 -17.80 -6.23
N LEU A 216 -13.86 -18.94 -6.86
CA LEU A 216 -14.82 -19.61 -7.77
C LEU A 216 -15.84 -20.40 -6.94
N VAL A 217 -17.06 -19.88 -6.85
CA VAL A 217 -18.21 -20.67 -6.36
C VAL A 217 -18.62 -21.66 -7.45
N ALA A 218 -19.06 -22.86 -7.04
CA ALA A 218 -19.33 -24.02 -7.92
C ALA A 218 -20.35 -23.78 -9.05
N ASP A 219 -21.10 -22.67 -9.02
CA ASP A 219 -22.07 -22.27 -10.04
C ASP A 219 -21.57 -21.15 -10.99
N GLY A 220 -20.28 -20.80 -10.94
CA GLY A 220 -19.69 -19.80 -11.82
C GLY A 220 -20.00 -18.35 -11.46
N GLU A 221 -20.68 -18.10 -10.33
CA GLU A 221 -20.80 -16.77 -9.70
C GLU A 221 -19.58 -16.47 -8.84
N ILE A 222 -19.02 -15.27 -9.01
CA ILE A 222 -17.94 -14.73 -8.18
C ILE A 222 -18.57 -13.71 -7.23
N THR A 223 -18.11 -13.67 -5.98
CA THR A 223 -18.54 -12.70 -4.96
C THR A 223 -18.01 -11.27 -5.18
N THR A 224 -17.23 -11.03 -6.24
CA THR A 224 -16.65 -9.72 -6.55
C THR A 224 -17.29 -9.13 -7.81
N PRO A 225 -17.70 -7.85 -7.79
CA PRO A 225 -18.34 -7.20 -8.93
C PRO A 225 -17.38 -7.10 -10.13
N ASP A 226 -17.89 -7.36 -11.33
CA ASP A 226 -17.17 -7.48 -12.61
C ASP A 226 -16.24 -6.28 -12.93
N ASP A 227 -16.61 -5.08 -12.47
CA ASP A 227 -15.83 -3.84 -12.60
C ASP A 227 -14.54 -3.80 -11.76
N SER A 228 -14.34 -4.77 -10.86
CA SER A 228 -13.14 -4.88 -10.01
C SER A 228 -12.04 -5.78 -10.58
N LEU A 229 -12.21 -6.32 -11.80
CA LEU A 229 -11.22 -7.23 -12.41
C LEU A 229 -10.32 -6.59 -13.47
N ARG A 230 -10.43 -5.28 -13.70
CA ARG A 230 -9.65 -4.56 -14.72
C ARG A 230 -8.59 -3.69 -14.06
N CYS A 231 -7.33 -3.97 -14.36
CA CYS A 231 -6.23 -3.07 -14.02
C CYS A 231 -6.14 -1.99 -15.10
N VAL A 232 -5.94 -0.75 -14.70
CA VAL A 232 -5.88 0.40 -15.61
C VAL A 232 -4.44 0.62 -16.04
N GLN A 233 -4.22 0.86 -17.33
CA GLN A 233 -2.94 1.28 -17.87
C GLN A 233 -2.74 2.76 -17.54
N GLN A 234 -1.69 3.11 -16.80
CA GLN A 234 -1.27 4.50 -16.72
C GLN A 234 -0.40 4.84 -17.95
N LEU A 235 -0.76 5.93 -18.64
CA LEU A 235 0.01 6.54 -19.72
C LEU A 235 1.40 7.00 -19.21
N PRO A 236 2.41 7.07 -20.09
CA PRO A 236 3.73 6.55 -19.83
C PRO A 236 4.41 7.23 -18.63
N ILE A 237 4.55 6.48 -17.55
CA ILE A 237 5.52 6.73 -16.49
C ILE A 237 6.85 6.20 -17.04
N THR A 238 7.87 7.04 -17.16
CA THR A 238 9.23 6.57 -17.44
C THR A 238 9.78 5.84 -16.22
N CYS A 239 9.29 4.62 -15.96
CA CYS A 239 9.95 3.69 -15.05
C CYS A 239 11.06 3.02 -15.87
N GLY A 240 12.32 3.31 -15.54
CA GLY A 240 13.46 2.59 -16.10
C GLY A 240 13.31 1.09 -15.83
N LEU A 241 13.81 0.28 -16.75
CA LEU A 241 13.74 -1.19 -16.74
C LEU A 241 14.64 -1.86 -15.66
N GLU A 242 14.90 -1.18 -14.55
CA GLU A 242 15.66 -1.72 -13.42
C GLU A 242 14.91 -1.40 -12.13
N GLU A 243 14.89 -2.36 -11.22
CA GLU A 243 14.14 -2.45 -9.96
C GLU A 243 14.19 -1.16 -9.10
N GLY A 244 13.41 -0.16 -9.47
CA GLY A 244 13.36 1.13 -8.79
C GLY A 244 11.92 1.66 -8.70
N PRO A 245 11.56 2.32 -7.59
CA PRO A 245 10.19 2.75 -7.34
C PRO A 245 9.72 3.85 -8.32
N CYS A 246 8.52 3.66 -8.86
CA CYS A 246 7.89 4.59 -9.78
C CYS A 246 7.43 5.86 -9.03
N LEU A 247 8.13 6.97 -9.27
CA LEU A 247 7.81 8.29 -8.72
C LEU A 247 6.57 8.87 -9.41
N ILE A 248 5.57 9.26 -8.62
CA ILE A 248 4.43 10.03 -9.11
C ILE A 248 4.92 11.42 -9.55
N THR A 249 4.70 11.74 -10.81
CA THR A 249 4.67 13.13 -11.26
C THR A 249 3.35 13.74 -10.80
N LEU A 250 3.41 14.69 -9.86
CA LEU A 250 2.32 15.62 -9.54
C LEU A 250 1.73 16.18 -10.85
N ASP A 251 0.40 16.32 -10.93
CA ASP A 251 -0.32 16.81 -12.12
C ASP A 251 0.41 18.02 -12.74
N VAL A 252 1.02 17.78 -13.91
CA VAL A 252 1.91 18.73 -14.60
C VAL A 252 1.18 20.05 -14.83
N TYR A 253 -0.15 20.00 -14.99
CA TYR A 253 -0.98 21.17 -15.17
C TYR A 253 -0.97 22.08 -13.93
N LEU A 254 -1.24 21.52 -12.73
CA LEU A 254 -1.29 22.29 -11.48
C LEU A 254 0.09 22.88 -11.13
N LYS A 255 1.15 22.09 -11.33
CA LYS A 255 2.54 22.55 -11.16
C LYS A 255 2.88 23.73 -12.10
N THR A 256 2.45 23.64 -13.36
CA THR A 256 2.71 24.70 -14.37
C THR A 256 1.94 25.99 -14.06
N VAL A 257 0.69 25.90 -13.60
CA VAL A 257 -0.11 27.06 -13.20
C VAL A 257 0.53 27.77 -12.00
N ILE A 258 0.89 27.02 -10.96
CA ILE A 258 1.55 27.57 -9.76
C ILE A 258 2.88 28.23 -10.12
N PHE A 259 3.69 27.57 -10.94
CA PHE A 259 4.97 28.10 -11.41
C PHE A 259 4.80 29.43 -12.15
N SER A 260 3.82 29.50 -13.04
CA SER A 260 3.53 30.69 -13.85
C SER A 260 3.11 31.88 -12.98
N ILE A 261 2.26 31.65 -11.97
CA ILE A 261 1.85 32.68 -11.01
C ILE A 261 3.06 33.18 -10.20
N HIS A 262 3.89 32.28 -9.68
CA HIS A 262 5.07 32.67 -8.91
C HIS A 262 6.10 33.44 -9.74
N LEU A 263 6.35 32.99 -10.98
CA LEU A 263 7.27 33.68 -11.89
C LEU A 263 6.75 35.09 -12.23
N GLY A 264 5.44 35.23 -12.47
CA GLY A 264 4.79 36.53 -12.68
C GLY A 264 4.96 37.48 -11.48
N CYS A 265 4.74 36.99 -10.26
CA CYS A 265 4.96 37.76 -9.04
C CYS A 265 6.42 38.18 -8.87
N MET A 266 7.38 37.29 -9.15
CA MET A 266 8.80 37.62 -9.10
C MET A 266 9.17 38.69 -10.15
N LEU A 267 8.69 38.56 -11.38
CA LEU A 267 8.93 39.59 -12.41
C LEU A 267 8.37 40.95 -11.99
N LEU A 268 7.18 40.97 -11.39
CA LEU A 268 6.58 42.19 -10.86
C LEU A 268 7.43 42.82 -9.75
N THR A 269 7.98 42.04 -8.81
CA THR A 269 8.85 42.60 -7.76
C THR A 269 10.13 43.18 -8.32
N VAL A 270 10.75 42.55 -9.33
CA VAL A 270 11.93 43.09 -10.01
C VAL A 270 11.60 44.40 -10.72
N ILE A 271 10.47 44.48 -11.44
CA ILE A 271 10.02 45.70 -12.11
C ILE A 271 9.80 46.83 -11.09
N LEU A 272 9.16 46.53 -9.96
CA LEU A 272 8.98 47.50 -8.87
C LEU A 272 10.33 47.95 -8.28
N GLY A 273 11.31 47.03 -8.15
CA GLY A 273 12.66 47.35 -7.70
C GLY A 273 13.36 48.34 -8.64
N ILE A 274 13.33 48.06 -9.95
CA ILE A 274 13.88 48.94 -10.98
C ILE A 274 13.18 50.31 -10.96
N PHE A 275 11.86 50.32 -10.80
CA PHE A 275 11.08 51.55 -10.70
C PHE A 275 11.51 52.40 -9.49
N VAL A 276 11.63 51.80 -8.31
CA VAL A 276 12.11 52.46 -7.08
C VAL A 276 13.53 53.00 -7.27
N PHE A 277 14.42 52.21 -7.86
CA PHE A 277 15.80 52.62 -8.13
C PHE A 277 15.87 53.83 -9.07
N LYS A 278 15.10 53.81 -10.17
CA LYS A 278 15.06 54.91 -11.14
C LYS A 278 14.47 56.18 -10.54
N HIS A 279 13.40 56.06 -9.74
CA HIS A 279 12.69 57.20 -9.16
C HIS A 279 13.18 57.59 -7.76
N ARG A 280 14.32 57.06 -7.28
CA ARG A 280 14.87 57.33 -5.93
C ARG A 280 15.07 58.79 -5.57
N LYS A 281 15.25 59.68 -6.57
CA LYS A 281 15.41 61.13 -6.38
C LYS A 281 14.09 61.88 -6.19
N THR A 282 12.96 61.23 -6.43
CA THR A 282 11.63 61.84 -6.26
C THR A 282 11.37 62.07 -4.77
N LYS A 283 10.85 63.26 -4.40
CA LYS A 283 10.61 63.64 -3.00
C LYS A 283 9.84 62.57 -2.21
N ALA A 284 8.79 61.98 -2.80
CA ALA A 284 8.01 60.92 -2.17
C ALA A 284 8.86 59.69 -1.77
N ILE A 285 9.71 59.20 -2.69
CA ILE A 285 10.53 57.99 -2.46
C ILE A 285 11.75 58.32 -1.59
N SER A 286 12.37 59.48 -1.80
CA SER A 286 13.52 59.92 -1.02
C SER A 286 13.18 60.15 0.46
N THR A 287 11.97 60.61 0.78
CA THR A 287 11.51 60.79 2.17
C THR A 287 11.23 59.45 2.86
N GLY A 288 10.84 58.42 2.11
CA GLY A 288 10.44 57.10 2.63
C GLY A 288 11.56 56.07 2.83
N MET A 289 12.83 56.48 2.73
CA MET A 289 14.03 55.61 2.74
C MET A 289 14.06 54.59 1.58
N TRP A 290 14.43 55.05 0.40
CA TRP A 290 14.50 54.21 -0.81
C TRP A 290 15.36 52.95 -0.65
N THR A 291 16.46 53.01 0.10
CA THR A 291 17.37 51.87 0.33
C THR A 291 16.69 50.71 1.06
N ILE A 292 15.86 51.00 2.07
CA ILE A 292 15.12 49.96 2.79
C ILE A 292 14.01 49.37 1.91
N LEU A 293 13.38 50.20 1.08
CA LEU A 293 12.37 49.72 0.15
C LEU A 293 12.96 48.73 -0.89
N GLU A 294 14.14 49.03 -1.41
CA GLU A 294 14.88 48.15 -2.32
C GLU A 294 15.23 46.81 -1.65
N ILE A 295 15.67 46.85 -0.40
CA ILE A 295 15.97 45.65 0.41
C ILE A 295 14.72 44.80 0.68
N ILE A 296 13.57 45.43 0.98
CA ILE A 296 12.31 44.70 1.16
C ILE A 296 11.93 43.95 -0.13
N LEU A 297 12.06 44.61 -1.28
CA LEU A 297 11.79 44.00 -2.58
C LEU A 297 12.77 42.87 -2.91
N LEU A 298 14.05 43.03 -2.55
CA LEU A 298 15.06 41.96 -2.66
C LEU A 298 14.71 40.76 -1.78
N GLY A 299 14.33 40.98 -0.51
CA GLY A 299 13.88 39.92 0.40
C GLY A 299 12.63 39.20 -0.11
N ALA A 300 11.65 39.93 -0.65
CA ALA A 300 10.46 39.35 -1.28
C ALA A 300 10.80 38.49 -2.51
N CYS A 301 11.76 38.93 -3.34
CA CYS A 301 12.25 38.14 -4.48
C CYS A 301 12.90 36.82 -4.02
N ILE A 302 13.68 36.86 -2.94
CA ILE A 302 14.30 35.66 -2.35
C ILE A 302 13.22 34.71 -1.79
N LEU A 303 12.20 35.23 -1.10
CA LEU A 303 11.07 34.42 -0.62
C LEU A 303 10.30 33.73 -1.75
N TYR A 304 10.06 34.42 -2.87
CA TYR A 304 9.43 33.80 -4.04
C TYR A 304 10.31 32.73 -4.68
N SER A 305 11.64 32.85 -4.61
CA SER A 305 12.56 31.83 -5.11
C SER A 305 12.44 30.50 -4.36
N THR A 306 12.09 30.51 -3.06
CA THR A 306 11.86 29.28 -2.28
C THR A 306 10.78 28.39 -2.89
N MET A 307 9.68 29.00 -3.34
CA MET A 307 8.60 28.23 -3.98
C MET A 307 9.06 27.61 -5.30
N LEU A 308 9.94 28.27 -6.05
CA LEU A 308 10.53 27.68 -7.25
C LEU A 308 11.37 26.45 -6.90
N VAL A 309 12.20 26.53 -5.84
CA VAL A 309 13.02 25.39 -5.38
C VAL A 309 12.15 24.19 -5.02
N LYS A 310 11.06 24.39 -4.26
CA LYS A 310 10.11 23.31 -3.88
C LYS A 310 9.42 22.64 -5.06
N LEU A 311 9.26 23.34 -6.18
CA LEU A 311 8.57 22.80 -7.36
C LEU A 311 9.48 21.87 -8.18
N PHE A 312 10.80 21.96 -8.07
CA PHE A 312 11.70 21.03 -8.76
C PHE A 312 11.73 19.65 -8.08
N GLU A 313 12.17 18.63 -8.80
CA GLU A 313 12.24 17.27 -8.25
C GLU A 313 13.24 17.19 -7.10
N PRO A 314 12.88 16.54 -5.98
CA PRO A 314 13.64 16.55 -4.74
C PRO A 314 15.06 16.01 -4.98
N SER A 315 16.03 16.91 -4.88
CA SER A 315 17.46 16.59 -4.91
C SER A 315 18.08 16.96 -3.57
N SER A 316 19.23 16.37 -3.24
CA SER A 316 19.97 16.67 -2.02
C SER A 316 20.24 18.18 -1.88
N LEU A 317 20.61 18.85 -2.98
CA LEU A 317 20.83 20.29 -3.03
C LEU A 317 19.56 21.12 -2.74
N GLN A 318 18.40 20.68 -3.23
CA GLN A 318 17.15 21.40 -2.99
C GLN A 318 16.71 21.33 -1.53
N CYS A 319 16.93 20.20 -0.85
CA CYS A 319 16.65 20.07 0.59
C CYS A 319 17.49 21.04 1.44
N PHE A 320 18.67 21.47 0.97
CA PHE A 320 19.42 22.55 1.62
C PHE A 320 18.93 23.92 1.16
N LEU A 321 18.79 24.15 -0.15
CA LEU A 321 18.46 25.47 -0.70
C LEU A 321 17.09 25.99 -0.28
N GLU A 322 16.11 25.10 -0.08
CA GLU A 322 14.76 25.49 0.32
C GLU A 322 14.75 26.22 1.69
N PRO A 323 15.24 25.63 2.79
CA PRO A 323 15.39 26.35 4.06
C PRO A 323 16.21 27.64 3.93
N TRP A 324 17.36 27.60 3.24
CA TRP A 324 18.22 28.78 3.08
C TRP A 324 17.51 29.98 2.46
N THR A 325 16.83 29.76 1.35
CA THR A 325 16.11 30.83 0.65
C THR A 325 14.94 31.34 1.50
N ARG A 326 14.23 30.46 2.21
CA ARG A 326 13.11 30.84 3.08
C ARG A 326 13.57 31.75 4.21
N GLU A 327 14.55 31.30 5.01
CA GLU A 327 14.97 32.00 6.22
C GLU A 327 15.68 33.32 5.89
N MET A 328 16.54 33.32 4.86
CA MET A 328 17.21 34.54 4.41
C MET A 328 16.22 35.55 3.81
N GLY A 329 15.25 35.07 3.03
CA GLY A 329 14.19 35.92 2.49
C GLY A 329 13.32 36.52 3.60
N PHE A 330 12.98 35.72 4.62
CA PHE A 330 12.16 36.13 5.76
C PHE A 330 12.84 37.25 6.54
N ILE A 331 14.09 37.06 6.96
CA ILE A 331 14.80 38.05 7.77
C ILE A 331 15.07 39.35 7.01
N ILE A 332 15.40 39.27 5.72
CA ILE A 332 15.65 40.45 4.89
C ILE A 332 14.35 41.24 4.68
N CYS A 333 13.24 40.55 4.36
CA CYS A 333 11.95 41.20 4.09
C CYS A 333 11.30 41.71 5.38
N TYR A 334 10.94 40.81 6.29
CA TYR A 334 10.22 41.15 7.52
C TYR A 334 11.10 41.91 8.51
N GLY A 335 12.40 41.62 8.60
CA GLY A 335 13.32 42.39 9.43
C GLY A 335 13.43 43.85 8.97
N ALA A 336 13.48 44.11 7.66
CA ALA A 336 13.48 45.46 7.12
C ALA A 336 12.15 46.19 7.37
N ILE A 337 11.01 45.50 7.25
CA ILE A 337 9.68 46.04 7.59
C ILE A 337 9.61 46.42 9.07
N ILE A 338 10.02 45.52 9.97
CA ILE A 338 9.99 45.74 11.42
C ILE A 338 10.90 46.92 11.79
N LEU A 339 12.11 46.99 11.23
CA LEU A 339 13.03 48.11 11.46
C LEU A 339 12.46 49.45 10.96
N LYS A 340 11.78 49.45 9.82
CA LYS A 340 11.08 50.65 9.31
C LYS A 340 9.94 51.07 10.24
N LEU A 341 9.13 50.13 10.71
CA LEU A 341 8.06 50.39 11.69
C LEU A 341 8.62 50.86 13.04
N TYR A 342 9.75 50.30 13.48
CA TYR A 342 10.43 50.67 14.72
C TYR A 342 10.97 52.10 14.67
N ARG A 343 11.58 52.51 13.54
CA ARG A 343 11.97 53.92 13.33
C ARG A 343 10.77 54.84 13.48
N HIS A 344 9.65 54.49 12.86
CA HIS A 344 8.41 55.25 12.94
C HIS A 344 7.94 55.37 14.40
N LEU A 345 7.89 54.25 15.13
CA LEU A 345 7.50 54.23 16.54
C LEU A 345 8.36 55.16 17.41
N ILE A 346 9.68 55.12 17.26
CA ILE A 346 10.59 55.99 18.02
C ILE A 346 10.32 57.46 17.71
N GLU A 347 10.15 57.79 16.43
CA GLU A 347 9.91 59.16 16.00
C GLU A 347 8.68 59.77 16.68
N PHE A 348 7.55 59.05 16.76
CA PHE A 348 6.32 59.54 17.44
C PHE A 348 6.39 59.48 18.97
N ARG A 349 7.14 58.54 19.55
CA ARG A 349 7.29 58.47 21.01
C ARG A 349 8.09 59.64 21.57
N THR A 350 8.94 60.27 20.76
CA THR A 350 9.75 61.42 21.17
C THR A 350 8.97 62.74 21.20
N ARG A 351 8.05 62.90 22.17
CA ARG A 351 7.49 64.21 22.57
C ARG A 351 8.42 65.01 23.51
N LYS A 352 9.73 64.71 23.55
CA LYS A 352 10.72 65.49 24.29
C LYS A 352 11.52 66.33 23.29
N ALA A 353 11.91 67.54 23.69
CA ALA A 353 12.55 68.58 22.86
C ALA A 353 13.80 68.11 22.05
N HIS A 354 14.34 66.94 22.35
CA HIS A 354 15.41 66.29 21.60
C HIS A 354 14.85 65.11 20.77
N ARG A 355 14.67 65.35 19.47
CA ARG A 355 14.28 64.32 18.48
C ARG A 355 15.43 63.34 18.31
N TRP A 356 15.25 62.09 18.73
CA TRP A 356 16.22 61.02 18.49
C TRP A 356 16.11 60.60 17.02
N VAL A 357 16.90 61.23 16.15
CA VAL A 357 16.95 60.89 14.72
C VAL A 357 17.83 59.66 14.55
N VAL A 358 17.21 58.49 14.41
CA VAL A 358 17.91 57.26 13.99
C VAL A 358 18.36 57.46 12.55
N LYS A 359 19.67 57.35 12.30
CA LYS A 359 20.25 57.52 10.97
C LYS A 359 19.99 56.26 10.12
N ASP A 360 19.73 56.47 8.84
CA ASP A 360 19.47 55.39 7.87
C ASP A 360 20.60 54.35 7.83
N THR A 361 21.85 54.79 8.03
CA THR A 361 23.03 53.91 8.11
C THR A 361 22.99 52.99 9.32
N ASP A 362 22.45 53.44 10.45
CA ASP A 362 22.39 52.61 11.65
C ASP A 362 21.27 51.57 11.53
N LEU A 363 20.18 51.92 10.84
CA LEU A 363 19.13 50.97 10.52
C LEU A 363 19.62 49.85 9.60
N LEU A 364 20.42 50.20 8.58
CA LEU A 364 21.06 49.22 7.70
C LEU A 364 22.06 48.33 8.47
N LYS A 365 22.81 48.88 9.44
CA LYS A 365 23.69 48.08 10.31
C LYS A 365 22.90 47.07 11.13
N TYR A 366 21.77 47.47 11.74
CA TYR A 366 20.92 46.53 12.49
C TYR A 366 20.38 45.42 11.60
N LEU A 367 19.94 45.75 10.38
CA LEU A 367 19.48 44.75 9.43
C LEU A 367 20.60 43.79 9.02
N LEU A 368 21.80 44.31 8.75
CA LEU A 368 22.96 43.51 8.40
C LEU A 368 23.33 42.56 9.56
N ILE A 369 23.33 43.05 10.80
CA ILE A 369 23.58 42.21 11.99
C ILE A 369 22.54 41.09 12.11
N MET A 370 21.25 41.40 11.96
CA MET A 370 20.18 40.38 11.98
C MET A 370 20.35 39.35 10.86
N THR A 371 20.67 39.80 9.65
CA THR A 371 20.87 38.93 8.48
C THR A 371 22.09 38.03 8.67
N MET A 372 23.21 38.57 9.16
CA MET A 372 24.43 37.80 9.45
C MET A 372 24.21 36.76 10.55
N SER A 373 23.39 37.08 11.56
CA SER A 373 22.99 36.12 12.60
C SER A 373 22.26 34.92 12.01
N VAL A 374 21.27 35.16 11.15
CA VAL A 374 20.52 34.08 10.48
C VAL A 374 21.41 33.32 9.50
N PHE A 375 22.30 33.99 8.78
CA PHE A 375 23.27 33.34 7.91
C PHE A 375 24.17 32.36 8.68
N ALA A 376 24.70 32.78 9.84
CA ALA A 376 25.52 31.91 10.70
C ALA A 376 24.72 30.71 11.24
N TYR A 377 23.46 30.94 11.61
CA TYR A 377 22.55 29.87 12.02
C TYR A 377 22.29 28.87 10.89
N MET A 378 22.05 29.34 9.65
CA MET A 378 21.86 28.48 8.49
C MET A 378 23.15 27.75 8.08
N ALA A 379 24.32 28.35 8.29
CA ALA A 379 25.60 27.67 8.12
C ALA A 379 25.75 26.51 9.13
N ALA A 380 25.36 26.73 10.39
CA ALA A 380 25.35 25.68 11.41
C ALA A 380 24.34 24.56 11.07
N PHE A 381 23.14 24.91 10.59
CA PHE A 381 22.16 23.96 10.05
C PHE A 381 22.77 23.09 8.95
N THR A 382 23.43 23.72 7.97
CA THR A 382 24.05 23.01 6.85
C THR A 382 25.15 22.08 7.34
N ALA A 383 26.02 22.54 8.25
CA ALA A 383 27.09 21.71 8.81
C ALA A 383 26.53 20.49 9.56
N PHE A 384 25.49 20.68 10.36
CA PHE A 384 24.82 19.59 11.07
C PHE A 384 24.18 18.58 10.11
N MET A 385 23.47 19.07 9.09
CA MET A 385 22.81 18.21 8.10
C MET A 385 23.81 17.46 7.22
N LEU A 386 24.95 18.07 6.87
CA LEU A 386 26.05 17.40 6.18
C LEU A 386 26.68 16.30 7.06
N ASN A 387 26.89 16.57 8.36
CA ASN A 387 27.39 15.56 9.28
C ASN A 387 26.43 14.37 9.39
N PHE A 388 25.13 14.64 9.48
CA PHE A 388 24.09 13.61 9.53
C PHE A 388 24.03 12.77 8.24
N SER A 389 24.19 13.42 7.08
CA SER A 389 24.30 12.74 5.78
C SER A 389 25.49 11.79 5.70
N GLN A 390 26.62 12.16 6.33
CA GLN A 390 27.84 11.37 6.31
C GLN A 390 27.74 10.11 7.18
N GLU A 391 26.85 10.10 8.17
CA GLU A 391 26.59 8.96 9.07
C GLU A 391 25.54 7.96 8.52
N ASN A 392 25.32 7.94 7.19
CA ASN A 392 24.38 7.06 6.47
C ASN A 392 22.89 7.22 6.85
N TYR A 393 22.50 8.38 7.38
CA TYR A 393 21.09 8.71 7.49
C TYR A 393 20.61 9.44 6.24
N ASP A 394 19.64 8.85 5.54
CA ASP A 394 19.06 9.45 4.36
C ASP A 394 18.26 10.72 4.72
N LEU A 395 18.59 11.83 4.05
CA LEU A 395 17.85 13.11 4.17
C LEU A 395 16.52 13.07 3.43
N LEU A 396 16.41 12.17 2.46
CA LEU A 396 15.18 11.89 1.75
C LEU A 396 14.44 10.77 2.47
N LYS A 397 13.17 10.99 2.75
CA LYS A 397 12.29 9.94 3.26
C LYS A 397 11.43 9.47 2.10
N ASP A 398 11.55 8.20 1.77
CA ASP A 398 10.55 7.49 0.99
C ASP A 398 9.35 7.27 1.90
N VAL A 399 8.22 7.86 1.54
CA VAL A 399 6.97 7.61 2.25
C VAL A 399 6.09 6.77 1.35
N GLU A 400 5.74 5.60 1.86
CA GLU A 400 4.83 4.68 1.22
C GLU A 400 3.39 5.12 1.52
N TYR A 401 2.61 5.39 0.47
CA TYR A 401 1.17 5.61 0.62
C TYR A 401 0.42 4.28 0.45
N SER A 402 -0.83 4.22 0.94
CA SER A 402 -1.74 3.06 0.89
C SER A 402 -2.07 2.54 -0.52
N ASN A 403 -1.45 3.07 -1.56
CA ASN A 403 -1.67 2.72 -2.95
C ASN A 403 -0.41 2.10 -3.60
N GLY A 404 0.63 1.77 -2.81
CA GLY A 404 1.92 1.27 -3.31
C GLY A 404 2.75 2.33 -4.05
N LEU A 405 2.52 3.60 -3.71
CA LEU A 405 3.14 4.76 -4.35
C LEU A 405 4.15 5.35 -3.38
N GLU A 406 5.42 5.44 -3.81
CA GLU A 406 6.52 5.99 -3.04
C GLU A 406 6.82 7.42 -3.48
N TYR A 407 6.91 8.34 -2.53
CA TYR A 407 7.32 9.71 -2.77
C TYR A 407 8.54 10.07 -1.94
N ARG A 408 9.53 10.67 -2.61
CA ARG A 408 10.71 11.25 -1.97
C ARG A 408 10.39 12.65 -1.46
N ILE A 409 10.47 12.85 -0.16
CA ILE A 409 10.39 14.19 0.46
C ILE A 409 11.62 14.44 1.32
N CYS A 410 12.01 15.71 1.47
CA CYS A 410 12.98 16.08 2.49
C CYS A 410 12.37 15.78 3.86
N LYS A 411 13.09 15.05 4.71
CA LYS A 411 12.62 14.66 6.05
C LYS A 411 12.36 15.92 6.90
N PRO A 412 11.22 16.04 7.60
CA PRO A 412 11.00 17.15 8.53
C PRO A 412 11.88 16.97 9.78
N LEU A 413 12.57 18.02 10.21
CA LEU A 413 13.43 18.00 11.39
C LEU A 413 12.83 18.82 12.54
N LEU A 414 13.24 18.50 13.78
CA LEU A 414 13.01 19.33 14.96
C LEU A 414 13.49 20.78 14.78
N TRP A 415 14.50 20.96 13.92
CA TRP A 415 15.03 22.28 13.57
C TRP A 415 13.97 23.17 12.90
N ASP A 416 13.10 22.59 12.05
CA ASP A 416 12.00 23.31 11.38
C ASP A 416 11.00 23.88 12.40
N PHE A 417 10.74 23.16 13.49
CA PHE A 417 9.88 23.63 14.56
C PHE A 417 10.49 24.82 15.31
N VAL A 418 11.81 24.79 15.53
CA VAL A 418 12.54 25.88 16.20
C VAL A 418 12.55 27.14 15.33
N THR A 419 12.79 27.02 14.02
CA THR A 419 12.74 28.17 13.11
C THR A 419 11.36 28.78 13.03
N GLU A 420 10.32 27.95 12.81
CA GLU A 420 8.93 28.40 12.71
C GLU A 420 8.47 29.13 13.98
N THR A 421 8.84 28.60 15.15
CA THR A 421 8.55 29.27 16.42
C THR A 421 9.25 30.63 16.53
N GLY A 422 10.50 30.72 16.08
CA GLY A 422 11.26 31.98 16.05
C GLY A 422 10.64 33.02 15.11
N GLU A 423 10.26 32.61 13.90
CA GLU A 423 9.58 33.46 12.92
C GLU A 423 8.25 34.00 13.48
N LEU A 424 7.46 33.15 14.13
CA LEU A 424 6.19 33.53 14.73
C LEU A 424 6.37 34.58 15.84
N ILE A 425 7.39 34.46 16.68
CA ILE A 425 7.72 35.47 17.71
C ILE A 425 8.08 36.81 17.06
N ILE A 426 8.89 36.79 15.99
CA ILE A 426 9.28 38.01 15.23
C ILE A 426 8.04 38.68 14.63
N LEU A 427 7.11 37.91 14.06
CA LEU A 427 5.86 38.42 13.51
C LEU A 427 4.95 39.03 14.58
N ILE A 428 4.79 38.37 15.74
CA ILE A 428 4.01 38.91 16.87
C ILE A 428 4.61 40.23 17.35
N PHE A 429 5.93 40.31 17.46
CA PHE A 429 6.62 41.55 17.81
C PHE A 429 6.38 42.65 16.76
N GLY A 430 6.44 42.32 15.47
CA GLY A 430 6.11 43.23 14.38
C GLY A 430 4.67 43.75 14.45
N ILE A 431 3.70 42.87 14.72
CA ILE A 431 2.29 43.23 14.92
C ILE A 431 2.13 44.19 16.11
N HIS A 432 2.80 43.92 17.24
CA HIS A 432 2.76 44.79 18.41
C HIS A 432 3.28 46.21 18.11
N ILE A 433 4.38 46.31 17.35
CA ILE A 433 4.91 47.61 16.89
C ILE A 433 3.89 48.28 15.96
N SER A 434 3.36 47.56 14.97
CA SER A 434 2.38 48.09 14.02
C SER A 434 1.11 48.59 14.72
N TYR A 435 0.65 47.88 15.74
CA TYR A 435 -0.49 48.31 16.56
C TYR A 435 -0.18 49.61 17.32
N SER A 436 1.03 49.72 17.85
CA SER A 436 1.47 50.91 18.58
C SER A 436 1.62 52.14 17.69
N THR A 437 1.93 51.96 16.40
CA THR A 437 2.11 53.05 15.42
C THR A 437 0.84 53.43 14.66
N ARG A 438 -0.27 52.69 14.79
CA ARG A 438 -1.48 52.89 13.96
C ARG A 438 -2.10 54.30 13.99
N ASN A 439 -1.91 55.04 15.09
CA ASN A 439 -2.45 56.38 15.29
C ASN A 439 -1.47 57.50 14.89
N ALA A 440 -0.32 57.15 14.33
CA ALA A 440 0.67 58.11 13.85
C ALA A 440 0.15 58.78 12.56
N ARG A 441 0.09 60.13 12.55
CA ARG A 441 -0.24 60.89 11.33
C ARG A 441 1.01 61.07 10.48
N THR A 442 0.95 60.67 9.22
CA THR A 442 2.08 60.77 8.30
C THR A 442 1.83 61.86 7.26
N GLN A 443 2.87 62.30 6.54
CA GLN A 443 2.72 63.37 5.53
C GLN A 443 1.81 62.98 4.33
N PHE A 444 1.46 61.71 4.18
CA PHE A 444 0.71 61.19 3.04
C PHE A 444 -0.54 60.37 3.42
N HIS A 445 -0.83 60.22 4.73
CA HIS A 445 -2.06 59.63 5.27
C HIS A 445 -2.36 60.15 6.67
#